data_AF-A0A8T5MFZ5-F1
#
_entry.id   AF-A0A8T5MFZ5-F1
#
_cell.length_a   1.000
_cell.length_b   1.000
_cell.length_c   1.000
_cell.angle_alpha   90.00
_cell.angle_beta   90.00
_cell.angle_gamma   90.00
#
_symmetry.space_group_name_H-M   'P 1'
#
loop_
_entity.id
_entity.type
_entity.pdbx_description
1 polymer ?
#
loop_
_entity_poly.entity_id
_entity_poly.type
_entity_poly.pdbx_seq_one_letter_code
_entity_poly.pdbx_strand_id
1 'polypeptide(L)'
;MEIEAYILILSTWNFAAFRYVMTTFNLGKFKKTLKKIEPIYQKLKGLDFKKVNLDNYEKEIKTIYSSLSAIGGIKITGAPKLMHLKNPKLFVMWDNYIRKYYGFNRGDTKDYFDFLKLMQKKFRNFKTRKGRTLARTIDEINMEKITERKLKLWKGYKIKESRRS
;
A
#
# COMPACT_ATOMS: atom_id res chain seq x y z
N MET A 1 -11.21 -14.64 10.95
CA MET A 1 -10.46 -14.94 9.71
C MET A 1 -9.91 -13.71 8.99
N GLU A 2 -10.70 -12.66 8.69
CA GLU A 2 -10.16 -11.49 7.95
C GLU A 2 -9.16 -10.63 8.78
N ILE A 3 -9.37 -10.54 10.09
CA ILE A 3 -8.60 -9.64 10.97
C ILE A 3 -7.20 -10.18 11.21
N GLU A 4 -7.07 -11.48 11.41
CA GLU A 4 -5.82 -12.19 11.62
C GLU A 4 -4.90 -12.00 10.41
N ALA A 5 -5.45 -12.08 9.20
CA ALA A 5 -4.72 -11.80 7.96
C ALA A 5 -4.20 -10.34 7.92
N TYR A 6 -5.02 -9.37 8.32
CA TYR A 6 -4.57 -7.98 8.41
C TYR A 6 -3.46 -7.79 9.45
N ILE A 7 -3.59 -8.38 10.64
CA ILE A 7 -2.56 -8.30 11.68
C ILE A 7 -1.26 -8.95 11.19
N LEU A 8 -1.33 -10.09 10.52
CA LEU A 8 -0.15 -10.75 9.94
C LEU A 8 0.55 -9.85 8.91
N ILE A 9 -0.21 -9.24 7.99
CA ILE A 9 0.35 -8.32 6.99
C ILE A 9 0.96 -7.06 7.65
N LEU A 10 0.32 -6.51 8.68
CA LEU A 10 0.90 -5.38 9.41
C LEU A 10 2.19 -5.78 10.14
N SER A 11 2.21 -6.97 10.73
CA SER A 11 3.34 -7.50 11.50
C SER A 11 4.53 -7.90 10.63
N THR A 12 4.30 -8.18 9.35
CA THR A 12 5.37 -8.59 8.42
C THR A 12 5.72 -7.47 7.45
N TRP A 13 4.75 -6.98 6.68
CA TRP A 13 4.98 -6.05 5.58
C TRP A 13 4.97 -4.59 6.05
N ASN A 14 4.36 -4.27 7.20
CA ASN A 14 4.39 -2.94 7.82
C ASN A 14 5.18 -2.90 9.13
N PHE A 15 6.07 -3.88 9.36
CA PHE A 15 6.74 -4.11 10.64
C PHE A 15 7.43 -2.87 11.21
N ALA A 16 8.10 -2.08 10.37
CA ALA A 16 8.82 -0.87 10.80
C ALA A 16 7.93 0.12 11.55
N ALA A 17 6.66 0.25 11.17
CA ALA A 17 5.68 1.09 11.87
C ALA A 17 4.88 0.31 12.91
N PHE A 18 4.50 -0.93 12.61
CA PHE A 18 3.59 -1.71 13.45
C PHE A 18 4.24 -2.20 14.75
N ARG A 19 5.54 -2.53 14.75
CA ARG A 19 6.25 -3.06 15.93
C ARG A 19 6.16 -2.15 17.16
N TYR A 20 6.08 -0.84 16.95
CA TYR A 20 6.02 0.15 18.03
C TYR A 20 4.66 0.22 18.72
N VAL A 21 3.61 -0.32 18.08
CA VAL A 21 2.26 -0.29 18.61
C VAL A 21 1.70 -1.70 18.79
N MET A 22 2.48 -2.76 18.61
CA MET A 22 1.96 -4.13 18.58
C MET A 22 1.24 -4.50 19.88
N THR A 23 1.80 -4.11 21.03
CA THR A 23 1.21 -4.35 22.37
C THR A 23 0.10 -3.37 22.73
N THR A 24 0.04 -2.21 22.07
CA THR A 24 -0.91 -1.12 22.34
C THR A 24 -1.90 -0.91 21.19
N PHE A 25 -1.93 -1.83 20.22
CA PHE A 25 -2.71 -1.67 19.00
C PHE A 25 -4.19 -1.70 19.36
N ASN A 26 -4.88 -0.61 19.04
CA ASN A 26 -6.30 -0.50 19.36
C ASN A 26 -7.14 -1.34 18.39
N LEU A 27 -7.23 -2.64 18.70
CA LEU A 27 -7.96 -3.63 17.91
C LEU A 27 -9.45 -3.30 17.82
N GLY A 28 -10.04 -2.77 18.90
CA GLY A 28 -11.45 -2.33 18.91
C GLY A 28 -11.72 -1.21 17.89
N LYS A 29 -10.88 -0.18 17.86
CA LYS A 29 -10.94 0.91 16.87
C LYS A 29 -10.72 0.39 15.46
N PHE A 30 -9.78 -0.54 15.28
CA PHE A 30 -9.53 -1.16 13.98
C PHE A 30 -10.76 -1.92 13.46
N LYS A 31 -11.35 -2.80 14.27
CA LYS A 31 -12.58 -3.55 13.92
C LYS A 31 -13.74 -2.62 13.58
N LYS A 32 -13.96 -1.57 14.40
CA LYS A 32 -15.00 -0.56 14.13
C LYS A 32 -14.76 0.17 12.81
N THR A 33 -13.51 0.52 12.51
CA THR A 33 -13.14 1.19 11.27
C THR A 33 -13.38 0.29 10.06
N LEU A 34 -12.96 -0.99 10.12
CA LEU A 34 -13.24 -1.97 9.07
C LEU A 34 -14.74 -2.11 8.80
N LYS A 35 -15.55 -2.27 9.86
CA LYS A 35 -17.02 -2.33 9.74
C LYS A 35 -17.60 -1.09 9.08
N LYS A 36 -17.07 0.10 9.39
CA LYS A 36 -17.51 1.38 8.82
C LYS A 36 -17.20 1.49 7.32
N ILE A 37 -16.03 1.02 6.89
CA ILE A 37 -15.59 1.15 5.49
C ILE A 37 -16.01 -0.03 4.61
N GLU A 38 -16.51 -1.13 5.18
CA GLU A 38 -16.94 -2.31 4.43
C GLU A 38 -17.99 -2.00 3.35
N PRO A 39 -19.07 -1.22 3.61
CA PRO A 39 -20.03 -0.84 2.56
C PRO A 39 -19.38 -0.03 1.42
N ILE A 40 -18.32 0.72 1.72
CA ILE A 40 -17.56 1.50 0.74
C ILE A 40 -16.73 0.54 -0.14
N TYR A 41 -16.08 -0.48 0.46
CA TYR A 41 -15.39 -1.52 -0.29
C TYR A 41 -16.32 -2.30 -1.22
N GLN A 42 -17.56 -2.56 -0.82
CA GLN A 42 -18.53 -3.26 -1.67
C GLN A 42 -18.80 -2.51 -2.98
N LYS A 43 -18.80 -1.18 -2.98
CA LYS A 43 -18.91 -0.35 -4.20
C LYS A 43 -17.74 -0.52 -5.15
N LEU A 44 -16.58 -0.92 -4.63
CA LEU A 44 -15.34 -1.10 -5.39
C LEU A 44 -15.10 -2.56 -5.79
N LYS A 45 -15.98 -3.47 -5.37
CA LYS A 45 -15.84 -4.91 -5.61
C LYS A 45 -15.94 -5.20 -7.11
N GLY A 46 -15.06 -6.07 -7.60
CA GLY A 46 -15.05 -6.48 -9.01
C GLY A 46 -14.41 -5.47 -9.97
N LEU A 47 -14.09 -4.25 -9.53
CA LEU A 47 -13.37 -3.29 -10.35
C LEU A 47 -11.95 -3.80 -10.66
N ASP A 48 -11.54 -3.59 -11.91
CA ASP A 48 -10.21 -3.95 -12.41
C ASP A 48 -9.38 -2.69 -12.63
N PHE A 49 -8.20 -2.63 -12.01
CA PHE A 49 -7.30 -1.47 -12.08
C PHE A 49 -6.96 -1.05 -13.51
N LYS A 50 -6.96 -1.95 -14.49
CA LYS A 50 -6.66 -1.62 -15.89
C LYS A 50 -7.81 -0.87 -16.58
N LYS A 51 -9.05 -1.18 -16.20
CA LYS A 51 -10.27 -0.78 -16.93
C LYS A 51 -11.04 0.35 -16.25
N VAL A 52 -11.02 0.39 -14.92
CA VAL A 52 -11.80 1.33 -14.12
C VAL A 52 -11.39 2.78 -14.41
N ASN A 53 -12.37 3.69 -14.49
CA ASN A 53 -12.10 5.11 -14.35
C ASN A 53 -12.02 5.46 -12.86
N LEU A 54 -10.81 5.73 -12.36
CA LEU A 54 -10.59 6.00 -10.94
C LEU A 54 -11.30 7.26 -10.45
N ASP A 55 -11.54 8.25 -11.33
CA ASP A 55 -12.20 9.50 -10.97
C ASP A 55 -13.67 9.28 -10.54
N ASN A 56 -14.34 8.26 -11.08
CA ASN A 56 -15.70 7.89 -10.68
C ASN A 56 -15.80 7.36 -9.23
N TYR A 57 -14.67 6.97 -8.64
CA TYR A 57 -14.60 6.34 -7.32
C TYR A 57 -13.64 7.08 -6.38
N GLU A 58 -13.29 8.33 -6.71
CA GLU A 58 -12.33 9.13 -5.95
C GLU A 58 -12.74 9.23 -4.48
N LYS A 59 -14.01 9.55 -4.22
CA LYS A 59 -14.55 9.71 -2.86
C LYS A 59 -14.41 8.42 -2.05
N GLU A 60 -14.79 7.28 -2.61
CA GLU A 60 -14.70 5.96 -1.99
C GLU A 60 -13.24 5.61 -1.66
N ILE A 61 -12.34 5.72 -2.63
CA ILE A 61 -10.92 5.39 -2.49
C ILE A 61 -10.28 6.27 -1.41
N LYS A 62 -10.53 7.58 -1.47
CA LYS A 62 -10.01 8.55 -0.50
C LYS A 62 -10.54 8.30 0.90
N THR A 63 -11.82 7.94 1.05
CA THR A 63 -12.43 7.65 2.35
C THR A 63 -11.84 6.40 2.99
N ILE A 64 -11.61 5.35 2.21
CA ILE A 64 -10.97 4.12 2.70
C ILE A 64 -9.54 4.42 3.16
N TYR A 65 -8.76 5.08 2.31
CA TYR A 65 -7.36 5.40 2.63
C TYR A 65 -7.23 6.28 3.88
N SER A 66 -8.02 7.36 3.98
CA SER A 66 -7.97 8.27 5.12
C SER A 66 -8.37 7.58 6.42
N SER A 67 -9.40 6.73 6.37
CA SER A 67 -9.88 5.97 7.53
C SER A 67 -8.82 5.00 8.06
N LEU A 68 -8.12 4.30 7.16
CA LEU A 68 -7.08 3.34 7.54
C LEU A 68 -5.78 4.02 7.99
N SER A 69 -5.34 5.05 7.26
CA SER A 69 -4.08 5.74 7.55
C SER A 69 -4.10 6.55 8.85
N ALA A 70 -5.30 6.92 9.35
CA ALA A 70 -5.48 7.53 10.66
C ALA A 70 -5.20 6.59 11.85
N ILE A 71 -5.11 5.27 11.62
CA ILE A 71 -4.89 4.29 12.69
C ILE A 71 -3.39 4.14 12.97
N GLY A 72 -3.01 4.22 14.25
CA GLY A 72 -1.66 3.94 14.72
C GLY A 72 -1.20 2.54 14.31
N GLY A 73 0.02 2.41 13.79
CA GLY A 73 0.55 1.13 13.28
C GLY A 73 0.17 0.78 11.84
N ILE A 74 -0.87 1.41 11.26
CA ILE A 74 -1.20 1.27 9.84
C ILE A 74 -0.53 2.42 9.09
N LYS A 75 -0.94 3.66 9.38
CA LYS A 75 -0.34 4.89 8.82
C LYS A 75 -0.28 4.86 7.27
N ILE A 76 0.54 5.73 6.70
CA ILE A 76 0.67 6.01 5.26
C ILE A 76 1.00 4.75 4.43
N THR A 77 1.91 3.91 4.92
CA THR A 77 2.40 2.74 4.17
C THR A 77 1.62 1.47 4.45
N GLY A 78 0.92 1.38 5.59
CA GLY A 78 0.09 0.22 5.93
C GLY A 78 -1.26 0.27 5.23
N ALA A 79 -1.85 1.47 5.07
CA ALA A 79 -3.19 1.59 4.51
C ALA A 79 -3.31 0.96 3.09
N PRO A 80 -2.42 1.25 2.12
CA PRO A 80 -2.49 0.62 0.80
C PRO A 80 -2.28 -0.88 0.80
N LYS A 81 -1.52 -1.43 1.77
CA LYS A 81 -1.33 -2.88 1.91
C LYS A 81 -2.61 -3.57 2.34
N LEU A 82 -3.35 -2.97 3.28
CA LEU A 82 -4.65 -3.50 3.69
C LEU A 82 -5.69 -3.36 2.56
N MET A 83 -5.67 -2.24 1.84
CA MET A 83 -6.52 -2.03 0.67
C MET A 83 -6.24 -3.09 -0.41
N HIS A 84 -4.96 -3.34 -0.71
CA HIS A 84 -4.55 -4.39 -1.65
C HIS A 84 -4.93 -5.79 -1.18
N LEU A 85 -4.79 -6.11 0.11
CA LEU A 85 -5.21 -7.42 0.64
C LEU A 85 -6.70 -7.65 0.41
N LYS A 86 -7.54 -6.62 0.61
CA LYS A 86 -8.99 -6.69 0.40
C LYS A 86 -9.39 -6.72 -1.07
N ASN A 87 -8.70 -5.95 -1.93
CA ASN A 87 -8.98 -5.90 -3.36
C ASN A 87 -7.68 -5.80 -4.19
N PRO A 88 -7.01 -6.94 -4.45
CA PRO A 88 -5.74 -6.98 -5.18
C PRO A 88 -5.91 -6.71 -6.68
N LYS A 89 -7.14 -6.64 -7.19
CA LYS A 89 -7.43 -6.27 -8.59
C LYS A 89 -7.43 -4.76 -8.79
N LEU A 90 -7.66 -3.97 -7.73
CA LEU A 90 -7.85 -2.53 -7.81
C LEU A 90 -6.69 -1.73 -7.22
N PHE A 91 -6.17 -2.11 -6.06
CA PHE A 91 -5.24 -1.24 -5.33
C PHE A 91 -3.78 -1.62 -5.56
N VAL A 92 -2.97 -0.63 -5.92
CA VAL A 92 -1.51 -0.75 -5.99
C VAL A 92 -0.93 -0.30 -4.65
N MET A 93 -0.08 -1.13 -4.06
CA MET A 93 0.60 -0.81 -2.81
C MET A 93 1.72 0.20 -3.04
N TRP A 94 2.10 0.88 -1.96
CA TRP A 94 3.35 1.62 -1.90
C TRP A 94 4.04 1.44 -0.55
N ASP A 95 5.32 1.82 -0.52
CA ASP A 95 6.06 2.05 0.71
C ASP A 95 6.72 3.44 0.66
N ASN A 96 7.57 3.73 1.64
CA ASN A 96 8.27 5.01 1.70
C ASN A 96 9.25 5.24 0.53
N TYR A 97 9.89 4.20 0.01
CA TYR A 97 10.80 4.35 -1.14
C TYR A 97 10.00 4.54 -2.43
N ILE A 98 8.95 3.75 -2.64
CA ILE A 98 8.09 3.82 -3.82
C ILE A 98 7.39 5.18 -3.90
N ARG A 99 6.72 5.63 -2.83
CA ARG A 99 5.99 6.90 -2.85
C ARG A 99 6.91 8.08 -3.16
N LYS A 100 8.10 8.10 -2.51
CA LYS A 100 9.08 9.17 -2.68
C LYS A 100 9.72 9.13 -4.07
N TYR A 101 9.99 7.93 -4.60
CA TYR A 101 10.49 7.77 -5.97
C TYR A 101 9.55 8.39 -7.01
N TYR A 102 8.24 8.27 -6.80
CA TYR A 102 7.22 8.86 -7.67
C TYR A 102 6.82 10.30 -7.28
N GLY A 103 7.50 10.95 -6.34
CA GLY A 103 7.28 12.35 -5.97
C GLY A 103 6.18 12.61 -4.92
N PHE A 104 5.58 11.57 -4.34
CA PHE A 104 4.50 11.68 -3.37
C PHE A 104 5.02 11.80 -1.93
N ASN A 105 5.53 12.99 -1.60
CA ASN A 105 6.27 13.26 -0.36
C ASN A 105 5.39 13.46 0.89
N ARG A 106 4.13 13.85 0.76
CA ARG A 106 3.23 14.03 1.90
C ARG A 106 2.64 12.70 2.35
N GLY A 107 2.32 11.81 1.39
CA GLY A 107 1.70 10.53 1.68
C GLY A 107 0.27 10.67 2.21
N ASP A 108 -0.38 11.80 1.93
CA ASP A 108 -1.76 12.04 2.27
C ASP A 108 -2.71 11.34 1.28
N THR A 109 -4.00 11.55 1.51
CA THR A 109 -5.07 10.98 0.70
C THR A 109 -5.04 11.43 -0.76
N LYS A 110 -4.61 12.67 -1.04
CA LYS A 110 -4.47 13.18 -2.41
C LYS A 110 -3.29 12.50 -3.09
N ASP A 111 -2.15 12.47 -2.42
CA ASP A 111 -0.92 11.82 -2.91
C ASP A 111 -1.17 10.35 -3.28
N TYR A 112 -1.90 9.58 -2.46
CA TYR A 112 -2.19 8.17 -2.77
C TYR A 112 -3.14 8.02 -3.97
N PHE A 113 -4.17 8.87 -4.07
CA PHE A 113 -5.07 8.83 -5.22
C PHE A 113 -4.35 9.20 -6.52
N ASP A 114 -3.54 10.25 -6.50
CA ASP A 114 -2.72 10.67 -7.64
C ASP A 114 -1.68 9.59 -8.00
N PHE A 115 -1.14 8.88 -7.01
CA PHE A 115 -0.28 7.72 -7.24
C PHE A 115 -1.02 6.61 -8.00
N LEU A 116 -2.25 6.26 -7.63
CA LEU A 116 -3.04 5.26 -8.37
C LEU A 116 -3.27 5.70 -9.82
N LYS A 117 -3.61 6.97 -10.06
CA LYS A 117 -3.76 7.50 -11.43
C LYS A 117 -2.45 7.42 -12.22
N LEU A 118 -1.32 7.77 -11.61
CA LEU A 118 -0.01 7.68 -12.25
C LEU A 118 0.34 6.22 -12.58
N MET A 119 0.12 5.30 -11.66
CA MET A 119 0.37 3.87 -11.88
C MET A 119 -0.52 3.33 -12.98
N GLN A 120 -1.81 3.70 -13.00
CA GLN A 120 -2.72 3.30 -14.06
C GLN A 120 -2.23 3.83 -15.41
N LYS A 121 -1.91 5.12 -15.52
CA LYS A 121 -1.38 5.74 -16.76
C LYS A 121 -0.11 5.04 -17.25
N LYS A 122 0.84 4.78 -16.36
CA LYS A 122 2.15 4.21 -16.69
C LYS A 122 2.08 2.74 -17.09
N PHE A 123 1.19 1.97 -16.48
CA PHE A 123 1.17 0.52 -16.60
C PHE A 123 -0.08 -0.06 -17.27
N ARG A 124 -1.03 0.78 -17.74
CA ARG A 124 -2.32 0.32 -18.34
C ARG A 124 -2.14 -0.76 -19.40
N ASN A 125 -1.11 -0.61 -20.23
CA ASN A 125 -0.85 -1.49 -21.37
C ASN A 125 0.21 -2.57 -21.08
N PHE A 126 0.67 -2.70 -19.83
CA PHE A 126 1.64 -3.73 -19.47
C PHE A 126 1.01 -5.12 -19.52
N LYS A 127 1.81 -6.09 -19.95
CA LYS A 127 1.47 -7.51 -19.82
C LYS A 127 1.55 -7.90 -18.34
N THR A 128 0.47 -8.47 -17.83
CA THR A 128 0.46 -9.01 -16.46
C THR A 128 1.38 -10.24 -16.39
N ARG A 129 2.02 -10.43 -15.23
CA ARG A 129 2.74 -11.68 -14.95
C ARG A 129 1.72 -12.82 -14.83
N LYS A 130 2.12 -14.05 -15.19
CA LYS A 130 1.22 -15.23 -15.18
C LYS A 130 0.57 -15.40 -13.79
N GLY A 131 -0.76 -15.49 -13.76
CA GLY A 131 -1.54 -15.65 -12.53
C GLY A 131 -1.64 -14.39 -11.64
N ARG A 132 -1.17 -13.22 -12.11
CA ARG A 132 -1.21 -11.96 -11.34
C ARG A 132 -2.20 -10.96 -11.93
N THR A 133 -2.77 -10.12 -11.05
CA THR A 133 -3.49 -8.92 -11.47
C THR A 133 -2.50 -7.86 -11.96
N LEU A 134 -2.99 -6.83 -12.66
CA LEU A 134 -2.13 -5.70 -13.06
C LEU A 134 -1.57 -4.99 -11.84
N ALA A 135 -2.41 -4.70 -10.84
CA ALA A 135 -1.96 -4.03 -9.61
C ALA A 135 -0.84 -4.83 -8.92
N ARG A 136 -1.00 -6.16 -8.80
CA ARG A 136 0.04 -7.03 -8.23
C ARG A 136 1.32 -7.04 -9.05
N THR A 137 1.21 -7.02 -10.38
CA THR A 137 2.38 -6.94 -11.26
C THR A 137 3.15 -5.62 -11.04
N ILE A 138 2.44 -4.51 -10.85
CA ILE A 138 3.03 -3.20 -10.56
C ILE A 138 3.73 -3.21 -9.20
N ASP A 139 3.11 -3.81 -8.18
CA ASP A 139 3.72 -3.93 -6.85
C ASP A 139 5.07 -4.65 -6.90
N GLU A 140 5.13 -5.77 -7.61
CA GLU A 140 6.37 -6.55 -7.75
C GLU A 140 7.44 -5.77 -8.52
N ILE A 141 7.08 -5.10 -9.63
CA ILE A 141 8.01 -4.26 -10.39
C ILE A 141 8.54 -3.11 -9.52
N ASN A 142 7.67 -2.44 -8.78
CA ASN A 142 8.05 -1.33 -7.91
C ASN A 142 8.94 -1.82 -6.75
N MET A 143 8.62 -2.96 -6.15
CA MET A 143 9.42 -3.56 -5.08
C MET A 143 10.83 -3.91 -5.55
N GLU A 144 10.94 -4.62 -6.68
CA GLU A 144 12.23 -5.03 -7.28
C GLU A 144 13.07 -3.81 -7.69
N LYS A 145 12.47 -2.88 -8.44
CA LYS A 145 13.22 -1.78 -9.08
C LYS A 145 13.53 -0.62 -8.15
N ILE A 146 12.70 -0.38 -7.15
CA ILE A 146 12.82 0.79 -6.27
C ILE A 146 13.27 0.37 -4.89
N THR A 147 12.46 -0.40 -4.17
CA THR A 147 12.70 -0.71 -2.75
C THR A 147 13.92 -1.60 -2.56
N GLU A 148 13.97 -2.77 -3.20
CA GLU A 148 15.09 -3.70 -3.05
C GLU A 148 16.40 -3.10 -3.54
N ARG A 149 16.35 -2.37 -4.67
CA ARG A 149 17.53 -1.67 -5.20
C ARG A 149 18.08 -0.65 -4.21
N LYS A 150 17.23 0.16 -3.58
CA LYS A 150 17.64 1.13 -2.55
C LYS A 150 18.21 0.44 -1.32
N LEU A 151 17.59 -0.66 -0.86
CA LEU A 151 18.07 -1.43 0.29
C LEU A 151 19.44 -2.06 0.02
N LYS A 152 19.68 -2.62 -1.18
CA LYS A 152 20.98 -3.17 -1.57
C LYS A 152 22.08 -2.10 -1.57
N LEU A 153 21.80 -0.92 -2.12
CA LEU A 153 22.73 0.21 -2.12
C LEU A 153 23.07 0.67 -0.70
N TRP A 154 22.07 0.80 0.18
CA TRP A 154 22.27 1.21 1.56
C TRP A 154 23.08 0.19 2.37
N LYS A 155 22.80 -1.11 2.22
CA LYS A 155 23.61 -2.17 2.87
C LYS A 155 25.06 -2.15 2.39
N GLY A 156 25.28 -1.99 1.08
CA GLY A 156 26.63 -1.87 0.51
C GLY A 156 27.39 -0.64 1.03
N TYR A 157 26.71 0.49 1.23
CA TYR A 157 27.28 1.68 1.83
C TYR A 157 27.72 1.44 3.29
N LYS A 158 26.84 0.86 4.12
CA LYS A 158 27.15 0.56 5.52
C LYS A 158 28.34 -0.38 5.71
N ILE A 159 28.46 -1.41 4.86
CA ILE A 159 29.59 -2.34 4.88
C ILE A 159 30.91 -1.63 4.54
N LYS A 160 30.88 -0.62 3.66
CA LYS A 160 32.06 0.17 3.34
C LYS A 160 32.46 1.12 4.46
N GLU A 161 31.51 1.76 5.15
CA GLU A 161 31.80 2.59 6.31
C GLU A 161 32.42 1.78 7.46
N SER A 162 31.87 0.61 7.77
CA SER A 162 32.38 -0.25 8.86
C SER A 162 33.74 -0.87 8.59
N ARG A 163 34.26 -0.78 7.36
CA ARG A 163 35.62 -1.24 6.98
C ARG A 163 36.63 -0.08 6.94
N ARG A 164 36.18 1.16 7.11
CA ARG A 164 37.01 2.38 7.13
C ARG A 164 37.20 2.93 8.55
N SER A 165 36.43 2.43 9.51
CA SER A 165 36.56 2.61 10.96
C SER A 165 37.36 1.47 11.57
#